data_AF-A0A527XHF9-F1
#
_entry.id   AF-A0A527XHF9-F1
#
_cell.length_a   1.000
_cell.length_b   1.000
_cell.length_c   1.000
_cell.angle_alpha   90.00
_cell.angle_beta   90.00
_cell.angle_gamma   90.00
#
_symmetry.space_group_name_H-M   'P 1'
#
loop_
_entity.id
_entity.type
_entity.pdbx_description
1 polymer ?
#
loop_
_entity_poly.entity_id
_entity_poly.type
_entity_poly.pdbx_seq_one_letter_code
_entity_poly.pdbx_strand_id
1 'polypeptide(L)' 'SVYQQLRDDLLRGALEAESKLRVEWVVSRYGAGASPVREALNRLAAEGLLGRHDQRGFFLMPVSAAELEELTRTRCWL' A
#
# COMPACT_ATOMS: atom_id res chain seq x y z
N SER A 1 12.65 2.72 7.53
CA SER A 1 12.33 1.31 7.18
C SER A 1 11.60 1.29 5.85
N VAL A 2 11.81 0.27 5.02
CA VAL A 2 11.12 0.12 3.71
C VAL A 2 9.59 0.14 3.85
N TYR A 3 9.07 -0.36 4.97
CA TYR A 3 7.64 -0.26 5.31
C TYR A 3 7.13 1.19 5.38
N GLN A 4 7.84 2.08 6.09
CA GLN A 4 7.40 3.48 6.24
C GLN A 4 7.44 4.22 4.90
N GLN A 5 8.49 3.99 4.10
CA GLN A 5 8.60 4.61 2.77
C GLN A 5 7.50 4.12 1.83
N LEU A 6 7.21 2.81 1.81
CA LEU A 6 6.10 2.26 1.05
C LEU A 6 4.76 2.83 1.48
N ARG A 7 4.51 2.92 2.79
CA ARG A 7 3.28 3.48 3.36
C ARG A 7 3.10 4.95 2.97
N ASP A 8 4.16 5.75 3.08
CA ASP A 8 4.11 7.17 2.71
C ASP A 8 3.85 7.35 1.21
N ASP A 9 4.53 6.58 0.35
CA ASP A 9 4.32 6.61 -1.11
C ASP A 9 2.89 6.15 -1.47
N LEU A 10 2.35 5.14 -0.79
CA LEU A 10 0.97 4.68 -0.92
C LEU A 10 -0.03 5.80 -0.60
N LEU A 11 0.12 6.42 0.57
CA LEU A 11 -0.79 7.46 1.06
C LEU A 11 -0.72 8.75 0.23
N ARG A 12 0.41 9.02 -0.41
CA ARG A 12 0.59 10.16 -1.33
C ARG A 12 0.12 9.87 -2.75
N GLY A 13 -0.30 8.63 -3.06
CA GLY A 13 -0.64 8.23 -4.42
C GLY A 13 0.58 8.20 -5.36
N ALA A 14 1.79 8.05 -4.83
CA ALA A 14 3.03 8.01 -5.61
C ALA A 14 3.26 6.64 -6.31
N LEU A 15 2.39 5.67 -6.05
CA LEU A 15 2.37 4.36 -6.70
C LEU A 15 1.14 4.25 -7.61
N GLU A 16 1.33 3.79 -8.83
CA GLU A 16 0.26 3.72 -9.84
C GLU A 16 -0.75 2.61 -9.53
N ALA A 17 -1.97 3.01 -9.13
CA ALA A 17 -3.08 2.21 -8.59
C ALA A 17 -3.49 0.96 -9.42
N GLU A 18 -3.06 0.84 -10.66
CA GLU A 18 -3.47 -0.22 -11.58
C GLU A 18 -2.43 -1.33 -11.73
N SER A 19 -1.25 -1.17 -11.12
CA SER A 19 -0.10 -2.04 -11.34
C SER A 19 0.09 -3.07 -10.21
N LYS A 20 0.28 -4.33 -10.61
CA LYS A 20 0.80 -5.40 -9.73
C LYS A 20 2.13 -4.98 -9.10
N LEU A 21 2.17 -4.80 -7.79
CA LEU A 21 3.36 -4.57 -6.97
C LEU A 21 4.18 -5.86 -6.87
N ARG A 22 5.20 -5.96 -7.72
CA ARG A 22 6.18 -7.06 -7.69
C ARG A 22 7.24 -6.79 -6.64
N VAL A 23 7.62 -7.82 -5.89
CA VAL A 23 8.67 -7.73 -4.86
C VAL A 23 9.98 -7.22 -5.47
N GLU A 24 10.33 -7.69 -6.66
CA GLU A 24 11.56 -7.33 -7.37
C GLU A 24 11.60 -5.83 -7.72
N TRP A 25 10.45 -5.27 -8.12
CA TRP A 25 10.33 -3.84 -8.42
C TRP A 25 10.50 -3.01 -7.15
N VAL A 26 9.88 -3.43 -6.04
CA VAL A 26 9.99 -2.73 -4.75
C VAL A 26 11.42 -2.80 -4.21
N VAL A 27 12.08 -3.97 -4.31
CA VAL A 27 13.50 -4.13 -3.97
C VAL A 27 14.37 -3.13 -4.75
N SER A 28 14.15 -3.02 -6.05
CA SER A 28 14.89 -2.10 -6.92
C SER A 28 14.62 -0.63 -6.57
N ARG A 29 13.34 -0.25 -6.41
CA ARG A 29 12.93 1.13 -6.12
C ARG A 29 13.45 1.66 -4.79
N TYR A 30 13.43 0.83 -3.75
CA TYR A 30 13.76 1.27 -2.38
C TYR A 30 15.14 0.81 -1.91
N GLY A 31 15.92 0.13 -2.76
CA GLY A 31 17.26 -0.36 -2.44
C GLY A 31 17.31 -1.28 -1.22
N ALA A 32 16.23 -2.06 -1.00
CA ALA A 32 16.05 -2.88 0.20
C ALA A 32 16.10 -4.38 -0.13
N GLY A 33 16.49 -5.22 0.83
CA GLY A 33 16.50 -6.67 0.64
C GLY A 33 15.09 -7.27 0.41
N ALA A 34 15.02 -8.42 -0.26
CA ALA A 34 13.75 -9.07 -0.58
C ALA A 34 12.94 -9.49 0.66
N SER A 35 13.61 -9.91 1.73
CA SER A 35 12.96 -10.31 2.99
C SER A 35 12.21 -9.14 3.66
N PRO A 36 12.86 -7.99 3.98
CA PRO A 36 12.16 -6.84 4.57
C PRO A 36 11.10 -6.23 3.63
N VAL A 37 11.26 -6.36 2.31
CA VAL A 37 10.23 -5.96 1.34
C VAL A 37 8.99 -6.83 1.43
N ARG A 38 9.14 -8.17 1.46
CA ARG A 38 7.99 -9.09 1.62
C ARG A 38 7.26 -8.84 2.93
N GLU A 39 8.01 -8.60 4.01
CA GLU A 39 7.44 -8.28 5.32
C GLU A 39 6.64 -6.98 5.27
N ALA A 40 7.20 -5.92 4.66
CA ALA A 40 6.50 -4.66 4.49
C ALA A 40 5.21 -4.80 3.67
N LEU A 41 5.26 -5.50 2.54
CA LEU A 41 4.10 -5.71 1.68
C LEU A 41 3.02 -6.56 2.35
N ASN A 42 3.40 -7.61 3.09
CA ASN A 42 2.46 -8.41 3.88
C ASN A 42 1.78 -7.58 4.96
N ARG A 43 2.53 -6.74 5.68
CA ARG A 43 1.97 -5.84 6.69
C ARG A 43 0.99 -4.84 6.09
N LEU A 44 1.35 -4.20 4.98
CA LEU A 44 0.47 -3.27 4.26
C LEU A 44 -0.80 -3.95 3.75
N ALA A 45 -0.72 -5.22 3.32
CA ALA A 45 -1.88 -5.99 2.95
C ALA A 45 -2.77 -6.34 4.16
N ALA A 46 -2.17 -6.68 5.30
CA ALA A 46 -2.90 -6.92 6.56
C ALA A 46 -3.58 -5.65 7.10
N GLU A 47 -3.01 -4.47 6.80
CA GLU A 47 -3.60 -3.16 7.10
C GLU A 47 -4.70 -2.74 6.11
N GLY A 48 -5.00 -3.55 5.09
CA GLY A 48 -6.00 -3.25 4.06
C GLY A 48 -5.55 -2.25 2.99
N LEU A 49 -4.30 -1.77 3.05
CA LEU A 49 -3.74 -0.84 2.07
C LEU A 49 -3.36 -1.50 0.74
N LEU A 50 -3.17 -2.82 0.76
CA LEU A 50 -2.85 -3.63 -0.42
C LEU A 50 -3.77 -4.86 -0.50
N GLY A 51 -4.15 -5.21 -1.72
CA GLY A 51 -4.76 -6.49 -2.02
C GLY A 51 -3.70 -7.57 -2.15
N ARG A 52 -4.01 -8.77 -1.66
CA ARG A 52 -3.20 -9.98 -1.89
C ARG A 52 -4.04 -10.99 -2.65
N HIS A 53 -3.58 -11.37 -3.85
CA HIS A 53 -4.21 -12.44 -4.61
C HIS A 53 -3.32 -13.68 -4.54
N ASP A 54 -3.87 -14.82 -4.12
CA ASP A 54 -3.19 -16.09 -3.85
C ASP A 54 -2.06 -16.39 -4.85
N GLN A 55 -0.82 -16.07 -4.44
CA GLN A 55 0.44 -16.28 -5.16
C GLN A 55 0.71 -15.40 -6.40
N ARG A 56 -0.19 -14.47 -6.75
CA ARG A 56 -0.01 -13.58 -7.91
C ARG A 56 0.64 -12.25 -7.56
N GLY A 57 0.95 -11.97 -6.30
CA GLY A 57 1.64 -10.75 -5.86
C GLY A 57 0.72 -9.79 -5.09
N PHE A 58 1.20 -8.57 -4.91
CA PHE A 58 0.48 -7.50 -4.23
C PHE A 58 -0.14 -6.57 -5.27
N PHE A 59 -1.29 -6.02 -4.96
CA PHE A 59 -2.00 -5.08 -5.80
C PHE A 59 -2.35 -3.87 -4.96
N LEU A 60 -2.24 -2.69 -5.56
CA LEU A 60 -2.83 -1.51 -4.94
C LEU A 60 -4.33 -1.73 -4.93
N MET A 61 -4.94 -1.64 -3.74
CA MET A 61 -6.37 -1.48 -3.70
C MET A 61 -6.67 -0.12 -4.32
N PRO A 62 -7.62 0.00 -5.25
CA PRO A 62 -8.11 1.31 -5.63
C PRO A 62 -8.63 1.94 -4.34
N VAL A 63 -7.87 2.90 -3.79
CA VAL A 63 -8.39 3.78 -2.76
C VAL A 63 -9.48 4.53 -3.48
N SER A 64 -10.72 4.03 -3.36
CA SER A 64 -11.85 4.85 -3.73
C SER A 64 -11.73 6.07 -2.83
N ALA A 65 -11.61 7.25 -3.41
CA ALA A 65 -11.64 8.49 -2.64
C ALA A 65 -12.87 8.54 -1.68
N ALA A 66 -13.88 7.70 -1.92
CA ALA A 66 -15.03 7.46 -1.07
C ALA A 66 -14.73 6.86 0.32
N GLU A 67 -13.70 6.02 0.51
CA GLU A 67 -13.32 5.53 1.86
C GLU A 67 -12.51 6.59 2.63
N LEU A 68 -11.78 7.46 1.93
CA LEU A 68 -11.10 8.60 2.55
C LEU A 68 -12.10 9.67 3.03
N GLU A 69 -13.28 9.76 2.40
CA GLU A 69 -14.37 10.65 2.80
C GLU A 69 -15.11 10.15 4.08
N GLU A 70 -14.99 8.87 4.43
CA GLU A 70 -15.62 8.30 5.62
C GLU A 70 -14.89 8.66 6.93
N LEU A 71 -13.63 9.08 6.85
CA LEU A 71 -12.92 9.73 7.97
C LEU A 71 -13.34 11.19 8.20
N THR A 72 -14.14 11.77 7.30
CA THR A 72 -14.65 13.15 7.39
C THR A 72 -16.13 13.24 7.72
N ARG A 73 -16.75 12.18 8.29
CA ARG A 73 -18.16 12.23 8.72
C ARG A 73 -18.42 12.25 10.23
N THR A 74 -17.39 12.35 11.07
CA THR A 74 -17.57 12.37 12.54
C THR A 74 -17.30 13.74 13.19
N ARG A 75 -17.39 14.87 12.49
CA ARG A 75 -17.21 16.21 13.11
C ARG A 75 -18.05 17.36 12.51
N CYS A 76 -19.29 17.11 12.09
CA CYS A 76 -20.30 18.18 11.93
C CYS A 76 -21.63 17.80 12.59
N TRP A 77 -21.57 17.46 13.87
CA TRP A 77 -22.68 17.74 14.80
C TRP A 77 -22.08 18.54 15.97
N LEU A 78 -21.91 19.84 15.73
CA LEU A 78 -21.91 20.87 16.76
C LEU A 78 -23.10 21.77 16.48
#